data_AF-A0A3M1DKR7-F1
#
_entry.id   AF-A0A3M1DKR7-F1
#
_cell.length_a   1.000
_cell.length_b   1.000
_cell.length_c   1.000
_cell.angle_alpha   90.00
_cell.angle_beta   90.00
_cell.angle_gamma   90.00
#
_symmetry.space_group_name_H-M   'P 1'
#
loop_
_entity.id
_entity.type
_entity.pdbx_description
1 polymer ?
#
loop_
_entity_poly.entity_id
_entity_poly.type
_entity_poly.pdbx_seq_one_letter_code
_entity_poly.pdbx_strand_id
1 'polypeptide(L)'
;MQVLRGVFFWFSVLTLVFSAAPDRLLAVNLSAHQDLLLGYNNGVNDNPHNLSRLATHSGPKAVDDGPDSDYDTRICVYCHTPHGGTPQTPLWNRKNPVRMGSFPLYNSSVLAIDDADIVASSKYVTNGTNGVEYPNGATKLCLSCHDGATAIGEMANGVTIAMTQSTITDKTKIFDPLDNTTLDFAASHPVSFVYDATVAAYITAQ
;
A
#
# COMPACT_ATOMS: atom_id res chain seq x y z
N MET A 1 -33.78 61.88 53.10
CA MET A 1 -32.46 62.53 52.91
C MET A 1 -31.58 61.57 52.15
N GLN A 2 -31.31 61.88 50.88
CA GLN A 2 -29.96 62.14 50.33
C GLN A 2 -29.19 60.85 49.98
N VAL A 3 -29.24 60.40 48.72
CA VAL A 3 -28.43 60.83 47.55
C VAL A 3 -27.05 60.18 47.57
N LEU A 4 -26.81 59.24 46.64
CA LEU A 4 -25.49 58.89 46.15
C LEU A 4 -25.44 59.20 44.65
N ARG A 5 -24.59 60.18 44.33
CA ARG A 5 -24.21 60.69 43.01
C ARG A 5 -22.82 60.15 42.65
N GLY A 6 -22.54 60.04 41.35
CA GLY A 6 -21.20 59.98 40.74
C GLY A 6 -20.91 58.61 40.10
N VAL A 7 -21.09 58.37 38.80
CA VAL A 7 -20.40 58.91 37.59
C VAL A 7 -18.89 58.61 37.63
N PHE A 8 -18.38 57.78 36.71
CA PHE A 8 -17.39 58.17 35.68
C PHE A 8 -17.04 57.01 34.74
N PHE A 9 -17.18 57.31 33.44
CA PHE A 9 -16.79 56.54 32.25
C PHE A 9 -15.28 56.30 32.16
N TRP A 10 -14.84 55.17 31.62
CA TRP A 10 -13.50 55.02 31.01
C TRP A 10 -13.52 54.01 29.83
N PHE A 11 -13.18 54.54 28.63
CA PHE A 11 -12.62 53.93 27.38
C PHE A 11 -13.34 52.73 26.73
N SER A 12 -13.99 52.82 25.54
CA SER A 12 -13.56 53.19 24.17
C SER A 12 -12.51 52.30 23.49
N VAL A 13 -13.01 51.58 22.46
CA VAL A 13 -12.46 51.38 21.10
C VAL A 13 -11.33 50.34 20.90
N LEU A 14 -11.70 49.23 20.23
CA LEU A 14 -10.99 48.77 19.02
C LEU A 14 -11.88 47.86 18.15
N THR A 15 -12.59 48.46 17.19
CA THR A 15 -13.18 47.79 16.03
C THR A 15 -12.42 48.27 14.78
N LEU A 16 -11.69 47.36 14.12
CA LEU A 16 -11.22 47.47 12.73
C LEU A 16 -11.14 46.03 12.17
N VAL A 17 -12.13 45.59 11.37
CA VAL A 17 -12.21 45.62 9.89
C VAL A 17 -11.26 44.63 9.19
N PHE A 18 -11.82 43.57 8.59
CA PHE A 18 -11.48 42.92 7.29
C PHE A 18 -12.57 41.86 7.03
N SER A 19 -13.64 42.16 6.30
CA SER A 19 -13.80 42.07 4.83
C SER A 19 -13.56 40.68 4.24
N ALA A 20 -14.69 39.99 3.98
CA ALA A 20 -15.00 39.12 2.84
C ALA A 20 -13.86 38.30 2.19
N ALA A 21 -13.91 36.98 2.39
CA ALA A 21 -13.56 35.99 1.39
C ALA A 21 -14.73 34.99 1.28
N PRO A 22 -15.16 34.58 0.07
CA PRO A 22 -16.17 33.55 -0.05
C PRO A 22 -15.53 32.19 0.31
N ASP A 23 -16.11 31.54 1.31
CA ASP A 23 -15.87 30.12 1.61
C ASP A 23 -16.30 29.28 0.40
N ARG A 24 -15.40 29.11 -0.57
CA ARG A 24 -15.43 27.97 -1.49
C ARG A 24 -14.48 26.89 -0.96
N LEU A 25 -14.76 26.43 0.24
CA LEU A 25 -14.47 25.05 0.59
C LEU A 25 -15.44 24.21 -0.25
N LEU A 26 -14.92 23.63 -1.32
CA LEU A 26 -15.55 22.47 -1.95
C LEU A 26 -15.71 21.42 -0.85
N ALA A 27 -16.90 21.36 -0.25
CA ALA A 27 -17.29 20.25 0.59
C ALA A 27 -17.29 19.01 -0.30
N VAL A 28 -16.16 18.31 -0.35
CA VAL A 28 -16.11 16.92 -0.81
C VAL A 28 -17.07 16.20 0.11
N ASN A 29 -18.18 15.73 -0.46
CA ASN A 29 -19.23 15.06 0.26
C ASN A 29 -18.68 13.74 0.81
N LEU A 30 -18.23 13.77 2.07
CA LEU A 30 -17.57 12.65 2.74
C LEU A 30 -18.54 11.50 3.07
N SER A 31 -19.83 11.64 2.72
CA SER A 31 -20.84 10.59 2.90
C SER A 31 -20.79 9.50 1.82
N ALA A 32 -19.94 9.64 0.80
CA ALA A 32 -19.72 8.61 -0.23
C ALA A 32 -18.41 7.81 -0.05
N HIS A 33 -17.63 8.09 1.01
CA HIS A 33 -16.38 7.39 1.33
C HIS A 33 -16.45 6.65 2.68
N GLN A 34 -17.62 6.15 3.07
CA GLN A 34 -17.75 5.22 4.20
C GLN A 34 -17.20 3.82 3.92
N ASP A 35 -16.76 3.54 2.69
CA ASP A 35 -16.31 2.20 2.26
C ASP A 35 -14.79 2.01 2.20
N LEU A 36 -13.98 2.95 2.73
CA LEU A 36 -12.50 2.89 2.65
C LEU A 36 -11.76 2.80 3.98
N LEU A 37 -12.44 2.47 5.07
CA LEU A 37 -11.77 2.12 6.31
C LEU A 37 -11.26 0.67 6.23
N LEU A 38 -10.02 0.51 5.78
CA LEU A 38 -9.25 -0.74 5.94
C LEU A 38 -9.25 -1.09 7.45
N GLY A 39 -10.05 -2.09 7.86
CA GLY A 39 -10.66 -2.05 9.19
C GLY A 39 -9.83 -2.43 10.42
N TYR A 40 -10.02 -1.63 11.49
CA TYR A 40 -10.40 -1.96 12.88
C TYR A 40 -11.13 -0.73 13.49
N ASN A 41 -12.14 -0.88 14.37
CA ASN A 41 -13.11 0.15 14.83
C ASN A 41 -13.98 0.80 13.73
N ASN A 42 -15.07 0.14 13.31
CA ASN A 42 -16.02 0.55 12.25
C ASN A 42 -15.53 0.42 10.80
N GLY A 43 -14.47 -0.34 10.54
CA GLY A 43 -13.98 -0.57 9.18
C GLY A 43 -14.50 -1.83 8.50
N VAL A 44 -14.27 -1.91 7.18
CA VAL A 44 -14.67 -3.04 6.32
C VAL A 44 -13.61 -4.13 6.44
N ASN A 45 -13.93 -5.17 7.18
CA ASN A 45 -13.01 -6.28 7.45
C ASN A 45 -12.89 -7.30 6.31
N ASP A 46 -13.58 -7.08 5.19
CA ASP A 46 -13.57 -7.98 4.02
C ASP A 46 -12.47 -7.66 3.00
N ASN A 47 -11.64 -6.66 3.26
CA ASN A 47 -10.52 -6.32 2.39
C ASN A 47 -9.51 -7.49 2.33
N PRO A 48 -9.10 -8.00 1.15
CA PRO A 48 -8.18 -9.14 1.03
C PRO A 48 -6.80 -8.98 1.68
N HIS A 49 -6.37 -7.74 1.96
CA HIS A 49 -5.12 -7.44 2.68
C HIS A 49 -5.34 -7.19 4.18
N ASN A 50 -6.56 -7.36 4.67
CA ASN A 50 -6.81 -7.43 6.10
C ASN A 50 -6.35 -8.78 6.62
N LEU A 51 -5.10 -8.85 7.04
CA LEU A 51 -4.54 -10.07 7.61
C LEU A 51 -4.78 -10.19 9.11
N SER A 52 -5.48 -9.24 9.74
CA SER A 52 -5.86 -9.34 11.14
C SER A 52 -6.85 -10.48 11.37
N ARG A 53 -6.92 -11.02 12.58
CA ARG A 53 -7.89 -12.06 12.97
C ARG A 53 -9.34 -11.62 12.83
N LEU A 54 -9.58 -10.31 12.70
CA LEU A 54 -10.91 -9.72 12.55
C LEU A 54 -11.40 -9.74 11.09
N ALA A 55 -10.55 -10.18 10.16
CA ALA A 55 -10.89 -10.28 8.76
C ALA A 55 -12.02 -11.26 8.47
N THR A 56 -12.97 -10.84 7.64
CA THR A 56 -14.17 -11.62 7.30
C THR A 56 -14.02 -12.42 6.01
N HIS A 57 -12.98 -12.15 5.22
CA HIS A 57 -12.70 -12.91 4.01
C HIS A 57 -12.18 -14.32 4.30
N SER A 58 -12.19 -15.16 3.26
CA SER A 58 -11.69 -16.54 3.29
C SER A 58 -10.17 -16.68 3.12
N GLY A 59 -9.47 -15.60 2.75
CA GLY A 59 -8.01 -15.56 2.65
C GLY A 59 -7.28 -15.75 3.99
N PRO A 60 -5.94 -15.87 3.96
CA PRO A 60 -5.12 -15.96 5.16
C PRO A 60 -5.40 -14.80 6.12
N LYS A 61 -5.43 -15.10 7.41
CA LYS A 61 -5.58 -14.11 8.50
C LYS A 61 -4.91 -14.63 9.77
N ALA A 62 -4.60 -13.74 10.69
CA ALA A 62 -4.05 -14.11 11.98
C ALA A 62 -4.99 -15.00 12.77
N VAL A 63 -4.40 -15.85 13.60
CA VAL A 63 -5.11 -16.53 14.68
C VAL A 63 -4.98 -15.71 15.96
N ASP A 64 -5.89 -15.95 16.92
CA ASP A 64 -5.76 -15.42 18.26
C ASP A 64 -4.51 -16.00 18.92
N ASP A 65 -3.54 -15.15 19.24
CA ASP A 65 -2.27 -15.49 19.88
C ASP A 65 -2.23 -15.11 21.37
N GLY A 66 -3.40 -14.87 21.96
CA GLY A 66 -3.59 -14.68 23.39
C GLY A 66 -3.80 -13.22 23.79
N PRO A 67 -4.14 -12.98 25.08
CA PRO A 67 -4.57 -11.66 25.57
C PRO A 67 -3.48 -10.58 25.55
N ASP A 68 -2.22 -10.96 25.43
CA ASP A 68 -1.07 -10.06 25.53
C ASP A 68 -0.54 -9.59 24.17
N SER A 69 -1.10 -10.07 23.06
CA SER A 69 -0.71 -9.64 21.71
C SER A 69 -1.72 -8.67 21.12
N ASP A 70 -1.21 -7.60 20.52
CA ASP A 70 -1.99 -6.64 19.74
C ASP A 70 -1.76 -6.80 18.23
N TYR A 71 -0.80 -7.64 17.81
CA TYR A 71 -0.42 -7.77 16.41
C TYR A 71 -1.52 -8.44 15.58
N ASP A 72 -2.20 -9.41 16.17
CA ASP A 72 -3.27 -10.18 15.53
C ASP A 72 -4.49 -9.34 15.14
N THR A 73 -4.73 -8.19 15.78
CA THR A 73 -5.85 -7.28 15.50
C THR A 73 -5.48 -6.06 14.67
N ARG A 74 -4.19 -5.81 14.43
CA ARG A 74 -3.70 -4.62 13.73
C ARG A 74 -3.54 -4.86 12.24
N ILE A 75 -4.28 -4.14 11.41
CA ILE A 75 -4.22 -4.33 9.95
C ILE A 75 -2.90 -3.90 9.30
N CYS A 76 -2.26 -2.84 9.79
CA CYS A 76 -1.09 -2.26 9.10
C CYS A 76 0.22 -3.01 9.36
N VAL A 77 0.32 -3.79 10.45
CA VAL A 77 1.60 -4.36 10.89
C VAL A 77 2.17 -5.36 9.89
N TYR A 78 1.31 -6.04 9.13
CA TYR A 78 1.66 -6.98 8.08
C TYR A 78 2.40 -6.34 6.90
N CYS A 79 2.27 -5.02 6.73
CA CYS A 79 2.86 -4.27 5.64
C CYS A 79 3.88 -3.25 6.14
N HIS A 80 3.62 -2.59 7.27
CA HIS A 80 4.41 -1.47 7.76
C HIS A 80 4.90 -1.67 9.18
N THR A 81 6.08 -1.12 9.46
CA THR A 81 6.66 -1.07 10.81
C THR A 81 7.34 0.27 11.02
N PRO A 82 7.24 0.89 12.20
CA PRO A 82 7.95 2.14 12.48
C PRO A 82 9.47 1.96 12.51
N HIS A 83 9.97 0.75 12.82
CA HIS A 83 11.40 0.42 12.92
C HIS A 83 11.66 -1.04 12.50
N GLY A 84 12.91 -1.37 12.16
CA GLY A 84 13.30 -2.75 11.84
C GLY A 84 12.70 -3.29 10.54
N GLY A 85 12.19 -2.42 9.68
CA GLY A 85 11.67 -2.80 8.36
C GLY A 85 12.75 -2.84 7.27
N THR A 86 12.38 -3.31 6.10
CA THR A 86 13.18 -3.16 4.89
C THR A 86 13.13 -1.70 4.39
N PRO A 87 14.21 -1.20 3.75
CA PRO A 87 14.35 0.21 3.37
C PRO A 87 13.49 0.55 2.16
N GLN A 88 12.19 0.73 2.42
CA GLN A 88 11.16 1.25 1.53
C GLN A 88 10.43 2.35 2.30
N THR A 89 9.85 3.33 1.61
CA THR A 89 9.21 4.48 2.29
C THR A 89 7.70 4.44 2.08
N PRO A 90 6.87 4.39 3.15
CA PRO A 90 7.24 4.15 4.56
C PRO A 90 7.78 2.73 4.79
N LEU A 91 8.50 2.53 5.91
CA LEU A 91 9.20 1.28 6.21
C LEU A 91 8.30 0.05 6.05
N TRP A 92 8.82 -0.92 5.30
CA TRP A 92 8.08 -2.13 4.92
C TRP A 92 8.43 -3.27 5.87
N ASN A 93 7.42 -3.91 6.45
CA ASN A 93 7.60 -4.93 7.47
C ASN A 93 7.69 -6.35 6.89
N ARG A 94 7.94 -6.50 5.59
CA ARG A 94 8.20 -7.81 4.97
C ARG A 94 9.63 -7.90 4.46
N LYS A 95 10.14 -9.13 4.41
CA LYS A 95 11.39 -9.46 3.71
C LYS A 95 11.18 -9.40 2.20
N ASN A 96 12.27 -9.27 1.45
CA ASN A 96 12.21 -9.45 0.01
C ASN A 96 11.70 -10.86 -0.33
N PRO A 97 10.91 -11.02 -1.40
CA PRO A 97 10.46 -12.33 -1.81
C PRO A 97 11.64 -13.26 -2.10
N VAL A 98 11.47 -14.56 -1.81
CA VAL A 98 12.59 -15.53 -1.79
C VAL A 98 12.85 -16.12 -3.19
N ARG A 99 11.81 -16.18 -4.04
CA ARG A 99 11.87 -16.81 -5.36
C ARG A 99 11.59 -15.80 -6.47
N MET A 100 12.62 -15.03 -6.85
CA MET A 100 12.49 -14.05 -7.95
C MET A 100 13.08 -14.48 -9.29
N GLY A 101 14.09 -15.35 -9.29
CA GLY A 101 14.72 -15.90 -10.49
C GLY A 101 14.77 -14.95 -11.70
N SER A 102 14.20 -15.41 -12.81
CA SER A 102 13.89 -14.60 -13.99
C SER A 102 12.45 -14.09 -13.88
N PHE A 103 12.26 -12.81 -13.58
CA PHE A 103 10.94 -12.19 -13.59
C PHE A 103 10.52 -11.86 -15.03
N PRO A 104 9.43 -12.45 -15.57
CA PRO A 104 8.97 -12.13 -16.91
C PRO A 104 8.28 -10.77 -16.94
N LEU A 105 8.53 -10.00 -17.99
CA LEU A 105 7.79 -8.78 -18.30
C LEU A 105 6.65 -9.07 -19.26
N TYR A 106 5.61 -8.26 -19.17
CA TYR A 106 4.41 -8.43 -19.97
C TYR A 106 4.67 -8.22 -21.47
N ASN A 107 4.16 -9.15 -22.29
CA ASN A 107 4.25 -9.14 -23.74
C ASN A 107 2.91 -9.50 -24.37
N SER A 108 2.44 -8.66 -25.28
CA SER A 108 1.25 -8.87 -26.08
C SER A 108 1.37 -8.16 -27.42
N SER A 109 0.43 -8.39 -28.33
CA SER A 109 0.39 -7.70 -29.63
C SER A 109 0.08 -6.20 -29.55
N VAL A 110 -0.28 -5.65 -28.39
CA VAL A 110 -0.65 -4.23 -28.20
C VAL A 110 0.15 -3.53 -27.10
N LEU A 111 0.95 -4.28 -26.35
CA LEU A 111 1.74 -3.80 -25.21
C LEU A 111 2.86 -4.80 -24.96
N ALA A 112 4.08 -4.49 -25.40
CA ALA A 112 5.27 -5.30 -25.21
C ALA A 112 6.30 -4.58 -24.33
N ILE A 113 6.17 -4.70 -23.00
CA ILE A 113 7.10 -4.09 -22.04
C ILE A 113 8.43 -4.85 -21.99
N ASP A 114 8.47 -6.09 -22.48
CA ASP A 114 9.67 -6.92 -22.59
C ASP A 114 10.56 -6.57 -23.81
N ASP A 115 10.13 -5.67 -24.68
CA ASP A 115 10.92 -5.17 -25.81
C ASP A 115 12.23 -4.55 -25.30
N ALA A 116 13.36 -4.99 -25.86
CA ALA A 116 14.69 -4.56 -25.45
C ALA A 116 14.89 -3.03 -25.53
N ASP A 117 14.22 -2.36 -26.47
CA ASP A 117 14.29 -0.90 -26.64
C ASP A 117 13.44 -0.16 -25.58
N ILE A 118 12.44 -0.82 -24.98
CA ILE A 118 11.52 -0.25 -23.98
C ILE A 118 11.98 -0.57 -22.56
N VAL A 119 12.58 -1.75 -22.33
CA VAL A 119 12.97 -2.26 -21.01
C VAL A 119 13.83 -1.28 -20.22
N ALA A 120 14.70 -0.49 -20.86
CA ALA A 120 15.49 0.50 -20.14
C ALA A 120 14.64 1.64 -19.55
N SER A 121 13.67 2.14 -20.32
CA SER A 121 12.75 3.22 -19.93
C SER A 121 11.65 2.76 -18.97
N SER A 122 11.33 1.47 -18.97
CA SER A 122 10.26 0.91 -18.13
C SER A 122 10.69 0.62 -16.69
N LYS A 123 11.94 0.92 -16.29
CA LYS A 123 12.47 0.60 -14.95
C LYS A 123 12.17 1.67 -13.91
N TYR A 124 11.78 1.25 -12.70
CA TYR A 124 11.62 2.16 -11.55
C TYR A 124 12.96 2.67 -10.98
N VAL A 125 14.07 1.94 -11.17
CA VAL A 125 15.40 2.33 -10.69
C VAL A 125 16.47 1.96 -11.72
N THR A 126 17.45 2.83 -11.91
CA THR A 126 18.52 2.67 -12.92
C THR A 126 19.78 1.96 -12.39
N ASN A 127 19.75 1.40 -11.18
CA ASN A 127 20.95 0.96 -10.45
C ASN A 127 20.86 -0.51 -10.05
N GLY A 128 21.63 -1.47 -10.56
CA GLY A 128 22.76 -1.42 -11.47
C GLY A 128 23.27 -2.84 -11.77
N THR A 129 24.26 -2.91 -12.66
CA THR A 129 25.25 -3.98 -12.87
C THR A 129 24.75 -5.45 -12.91
N ASN A 130 24.76 -6.03 -14.12
CA ASN A 130 24.62 -7.47 -14.41
C ASN A 130 23.27 -8.11 -14.05
N GLY A 131 22.32 -8.13 -15.00
CA GLY A 131 21.16 -9.01 -14.90
C GLY A 131 19.99 -8.40 -14.11
N VAL A 132 18.99 -7.95 -14.88
CA VAL A 132 17.56 -7.89 -14.54
C VAL A 132 17.23 -7.65 -13.05
N GLU A 133 17.28 -6.40 -12.57
CA GLU A 133 16.59 -6.04 -11.31
C GLU A 133 15.08 -5.92 -11.59
N TYR A 134 14.43 -7.07 -11.78
CA TYR A 134 12.98 -7.19 -11.79
C TYR A 134 12.55 -8.35 -10.89
N PRO A 135 11.39 -8.22 -10.22
CA PRO A 135 10.54 -7.04 -10.16
C PRO A 135 11.13 -5.98 -9.22
N ASN A 136 10.76 -4.74 -9.48
CA ASN A 136 11.14 -3.55 -8.71
C ASN A 136 9.88 -2.71 -8.39
N GLY A 137 10.08 -1.64 -7.62
CA GLY A 137 8.99 -0.79 -7.16
C GLY A 137 7.91 -1.55 -6.38
N ALA A 138 6.65 -1.15 -6.57
CA ALA A 138 5.49 -1.70 -5.85
C ALA A 138 5.30 -3.21 -6.05
N THR A 139 5.65 -3.75 -7.23
CA THR A 139 5.50 -5.18 -7.53
C THR A 139 6.28 -6.06 -6.55
N LYS A 140 7.50 -5.63 -6.18
CA LYS A 140 8.33 -6.35 -5.22
C LYS A 140 7.68 -6.37 -3.82
N LEU A 141 6.92 -5.34 -3.46
CA LEU A 141 6.17 -5.29 -2.21
C LEU A 141 4.98 -6.25 -2.26
N CYS A 142 4.21 -6.28 -3.36
CA CYS A 142 3.13 -7.23 -3.54
C CYS A 142 3.65 -8.68 -3.43
N LEU A 143 4.73 -8.99 -4.15
CA LEU A 143 5.32 -10.32 -4.14
C LEU A 143 5.92 -10.72 -2.79
N SER A 144 6.19 -9.77 -1.88
CA SER A 144 6.63 -10.15 -0.53
C SER A 144 5.58 -10.94 0.25
N CYS A 145 4.31 -10.94 -0.20
CA CYS A 145 3.26 -11.84 0.27
C CYS A 145 2.82 -12.87 -0.79
N HIS A 146 2.97 -12.53 -2.07
CA HIS A 146 2.45 -13.27 -3.21
C HIS A 146 3.49 -14.13 -3.95
N ASP A 147 4.66 -14.40 -3.36
CA ASP A 147 5.70 -15.26 -3.98
C ASP A 147 5.48 -16.77 -3.79
N GLY A 148 4.39 -17.16 -3.11
CA GLY A 148 4.09 -18.56 -2.78
C GLY A 148 5.13 -19.24 -1.89
N ALA A 149 6.06 -18.48 -1.31
CA ALA A 149 7.26 -19.00 -0.64
C ALA A 149 7.39 -18.46 0.78
N THR A 150 7.28 -17.14 0.92
CA THR A 150 7.59 -16.45 2.15
C THR A 150 6.40 -16.50 3.10
N ALA A 151 6.62 -16.94 4.33
CA ALA A 151 5.58 -16.96 5.34
C ALA A 151 5.02 -15.55 5.57
N ILE A 152 3.69 -15.42 5.52
CA ILE A 152 2.97 -14.14 5.66
C ILE A 152 3.14 -13.58 7.07
N GLY A 153 3.17 -14.46 8.07
CA GLY A 153 3.35 -14.11 9.48
C GLY A 153 4.78 -13.72 9.88
N GLU A 154 5.78 -13.90 9.00
CA GLU A 154 7.17 -13.55 9.31
C GLU A 154 7.48 -12.08 9.01
N MET A 155 7.59 -11.26 10.03
CA MET A 155 7.81 -9.83 9.87
C MET A 155 9.30 -9.48 9.80
N ALA A 156 9.65 -8.45 9.03
CA ALA A 156 11.02 -7.97 8.89
C ALA A 156 11.58 -7.45 10.21
N ASN A 157 10.72 -6.89 11.07
CA ASN A 157 11.09 -6.41 12.40
C ASN A 157 11.34 -7.52 13.44
N GLY A 158 11.31 -8.80 13.04
CA GLY A 158 11.59 -9.95 13.89
C GLY A 158 10.38 -10.49 14.66
N VAL A 159 9.21 -9.86 14.53
CA VAL A 159 7.96 -10.41 15.08
C VAL A 159 7.46 -11.54 14.19
N THR A 160 6.93 -12.60 14.80
CA THR A 160 6.19 -13.65 14.09
C THR A 160 4.74 -13.63 14.54
N ILE A 161 3.84 -13.43 13.60
CA ILE A 161 2.39 -13.44 13.83
C ILE A 161 1.86 -14.82 13.42
N ALA A 162 1.13 -15.48 14.31
CA ALA A 162 0.54 -16.76 13.99
C ALA A 162 -0.61 -16.57 12.97
N MET A 163 -0.57 -17.33 11.88
CA MET A 163 -1.52 -17.22 10.77
C MET A 163 -2.30 -18.51 10.58
N THR A 164 -3.53 -18.40 10.10
CA THR A 164 -4.36 -19.56 9.66
C THR A 164 -3.73 -20.34 8.51
N GLN A 165 -2.92 -19.66 7.69
CA GLN A 165 -2.12 -20.24 6.61
C GLN A 165 -0.75 -19.56 6.58
N SER A 166 0.32 -20.34 6.39
CA SER A 166 1.68 -19.79 6.31
C SER A 166 1.89 -18.96 5.05
N THR A 167 1.41 -19.44 3.89
CA THR A 167 1.55 -18.79 2.58
C THR A 167 0.20 -18.69 1.88
N ILE A 168 0.12 -17.88 0.82
CA ILE A 168 -1.02 -17.89 -0.10
C ILE A 168 -0.95 -19.18 -0.94
N THR A 169 -2.02 -19.96 -0.92
CA THR A 169 -2.10 -21.26 -1.61
C THR A 169 -2.86 -21.20 -2.94
N ASP A 170 -3.61 -20.13 -3.16
CA ASP A 170 -4.33 -19.88 -4.40
C ASP A 170 -3.35 -19.52 -5.52
N LYS A 171 -3.17 -20.44 -6.46
CA LYS A 171 -2.25 -20.30 -7.60
C LYS A 171 -2.56 -19.10 -8.49
N THR A 172 -3.81 -18.65 -8.50
CA THR A 172 -4.23 -17.45 -9.26
C THR A 172 -3.82 -16.15 -8.58
N LYS A 173 -3.25 -16.23 -7.37
CA LYS A 173 -2.82 -15.09 -6.56
C LYS A 173 -1.33 -15.10 -6.28
N ILE A 174 -0.59 -16.15 -6.61
CA ILE A 174 0.86 -16.18 -6.39
C ILE A 174 1.61 -16.15 -7.70
N PHE A 175 2.84 -15.67 -7.66
CA PHE A 175 3.82 -15.82 -8.72
C PHE A 175 4.99 -16.64 -8.16
N ASP A 176 5.27 -17.77 -8.80
CA ASP A 176 6.45 -18.57 -8.51
C ASP A 176 7.14 -18.90 -9.84
N PRO A 177 8.36 -18.39 -10.10
CA PRO A 177 9.07 -18.65 -11.36
C PRO A 177 9.44 -20.13 -11.54
N LEU A 178 9.26 -20.97 -10.52
CA LEU A 178 9.48 -22.42 -10.56
C LEU A 178 8.18 -23.22 -10.77
N ASP A 179 7.01 -22.58 -10.74
CA ASP A 179 5.70 -23.23 -10.95
C ASP A 179 4.90 -22.49 -12.03
N ASN A 180 4.89 -23.07 -13.24
CA ASN A 180 4.17 -22.54 -14.40
C ASN A 180 2.64 -22.65 -14.32
N THR A 181 2.10 -23.14 -13.20
CA THR A 181 0.66 -23.13 -12.92
C THR A 181 0.23 -21.96 -12.02
N THR A 182 1.19 -21.12 -11.63
CA THR A 182 0.95 -19.84 -10.92
C THR A 182 0.70 -18.69 -11.91
N LEU A 183 0.47 -17.46 -11.43
CA LEU A 183 0.26 -16.29 -12.29
C LEU A 183 1.39 -16.13 -13.30
N ASP A 184 1.04 -15.95 -14.57
CA ASP A 184 1.99 -15.63 -15.63
C ASP A 184 1.95 -14.13 -15.97
N PHE A 185 2.96 -13.40 -15.49
CA PHE A 185 3.10 -11.97 -15.76
C PHE A 185 3.53 -11.65 -17.19
N ALA A 186 4.07 -12.62 -17.95
CA ALA A 186 4.32 -12.42 -19.37
C ALA A 186 3.00 -12.23 -20.15
N ALA A 187 1.94 -12.94 -19.76
CA ALA A 187 0.73 -13.04 -20.54
C ALA A 187 -0.47 -12.22 -20.01
N SER A 188 -0.53 -11.95 -18.70
CA SER A 188 -1.80 -11.56 -18.08
C SER A 188 -1.80 -10.26 -17.28
N HIS A 189 -0.66 -9.79 -16.77
CA HIS A 189 -0.63 -8.60 -15.92
C HIS A 189 0.62 -7.74 -16.19
N PRO A 190 0.47 -6.55 -16.78
CA PRO A 190 1.56 -5.59 -16.86
C PRO A 190 1.84 -5.05 -15.45
N VAL A 191 2.98 -5.45 -14.90
CA VAL A 191 3.46 -5.04 -13.57
C VAL A 191 4.95 -4.76 -13.63
N SER A 192 5.46 -4.12 -12.58
CA SER A 192 6.88 -3.80 -12.43
C SER A 192 7.44 -2.89 -13.52
N PHE A 193 6.63 -2.03 -14.12
CA PHE A 193 7.08 -1.04 -15.09
C PHE A 193 6.65 0.38 -14.72
N VAL A 194 7.47 1.37 -15.09
CA VAL A 194 7.13 2.79 -15.05
C VAL A 194 6.25 3.09 -16.26
N TYR A 195 5.10 3.74 -16.03
CA TYR A 195 4.29 4.28 -17.11
C TYR A 195 4.48 5.79 -17.19
N ASP A 196 5.33 6.23 -18.12
CA ASP A 196 5.57 7.63 -18.42
C ASP A 196 5.29 7.95 -19.89
N ALA A 197 5.51 9.19 -20.32
CA ALA A 197 5.28 9.61 -21.70
C ALA A 197 6.17 8.86 -22.70
N THR A 198 7.37 8.43 -22.29
CA THR A 198 8.32 7.69 -23.13
C THR A 198 7.79 6.28 -23.38
N VAL A 199 7.47 5.54 -22.31
CA VAL A 199 6.89 4.20 -22.39
C VAL A 199 5.54 4.23 -23.11
N ALA A 200 4.69 5.22 -22.84
CA ALA A 200 3.41 5.39 -23.55
C ALA A 200 3.58 5.61 -25.06
N ALA A 201 4.59 6.38 -25.47
CA ALA A 201 4.89 6.60 -26.89
C ALA A 201 5.33 5.30 -27.58
N TYR A 202 6.14 4.48 -26.91
CA TYR A 202 6.53 3.16 -27.43
C TYR A 202 5.33 2.22 -27.59
N ILE A 203 4.43 2.18 -26.61
CA ILE A 203 3.21 1.36 -26.66
C ILE A 203 2.32 1.75 -27.84
N THR A 204 2.21 3.05 -28.12
CA THR A 204 1.32 3.56 -29.19
C THR A 204 1.94 3.42 -30.59
N ALA A 205 3.23 3.10 -30.68
CA ALA A 205 3.96 2.96 -31.94
C ALA A 205 4.00 1.53 -32.49
N GLN A 206 3.53 0.54 -31.73
CA GLN A 206 3.38 -0.87 -32.13
C GLN A 206 2.02 -1.11 -32.81
#